data_AF-A0AA95KPB4-F1
#
_entry.id   AF-A0AA95KPB4-F1
#
_cell.length_a   1.000
_cell.length_b   1.000
_cell.length_c   1.000
_cell.angle_alpha   90.00
_cell.angle_beta   90.00
_cell.angle_gamma   90.00
#
_symmetry.space_group_name_H-M   'P 1'
#
loop_
_entity.id
_entity.type
_entity.pdbx_description
1 polymer ?
#
loop_
_entity_poly.entity_id
_entity_poly.type
_entity_poly.pdbx_seq_one_letter_code
_entity_poly.pdbx_strand_id
1 'polypeptide(L)'
;MEAIYYYDDQVHYLKIEILATSKESSWQAYVFDDNWNDILSSASSISERFTETIEFAKEAFGIRGRLSIVEDLPLDNSLKEALEIMLFHLQALLFSSAILVENDCEALERYGFTKEITAEGRTFYLLVSDEAEQDSCRFL
;
A
#
# COMPACT_ATOMS: atom_id res chain seq x y z
N MET A 1 -2.88 -14.89 11.22
CA MET A 1 -3.79 -14.13 10.35
C MET A 1 -4.05 -14.92 9.07
N GLU A 2 -5.17 -14.70 8.40
CA GLU A 2 -5.52 -15.30 7.11
C GLU A 2 -5.55 -14.21 6.03
N ALA A 3 -5.00 -14.48 4.85
CA ALA A 3 -4.99 -13.55 3.72
C ALA A 3 -5.95 -14.03 2.63
N ILE A 4 -6.90 -13.18 2.24
CA ILE A 4 -7.87 -13.44 1.18
C ILE A 4 -7.61 -12.48 0.02
N TYR A 5 -7.54 -13.03 -1.19
CA TYR A 5 -7.20 -12.28 -2.40
C TYR A 5 -8.43 -12.10 -3.27
N TYR A 6 -8.69 -10.87 -3.69
CA TYR A 6 -9.78 -10.48 -4.56
C TYR A 6 -9.22 -9.69 -5.73
N TYR A 7 -9.33 -10.25 -6.94
CA TYR A 7 -8.96 -9.53 -8.16
C TYR A 7 -10.23 -9.08 -8.89
N ASP A 8 -10.32 -7.78 -9.16
CA ASP A 8 -11.41 -7.22 -9.97
C ASP A 8 -10.92 -6.99 -11.41
N ASP A 9 -11.41 -7.82 -12.34
CA ASP A 9 -11.06 -7.74 -13.76
C ASP A 9 -11.61 -6.48 -14.45
N GLN A 10 -12.67 -5.86 -13.92
CA GLN A 10 -13.28 -4.67 -14.54
C GLN A 10 -12.57 -3.40 -14.12
N VAL A 11 -12.20 -3.35 -12.85
CA VAL A 11 -11.58 -2.18 -12.24
C VAL A 11 -10.06 -2.29 -12.28
N HIS A 12 -9.48 -3.46 -12.54
CA HIS A 12 -8.04 -3.69 -12.57
C HIS A 12 -7.40 -3.28 -11.24
N TYR A 13 -7.69 -4.04 -10.18
CA TYR A 13 -6.93 -3.99 -8.93
C TYR A 13 -6.95 -5.34 -8.23
N LEU A 14 -5.90 -5.57 -7.43
CA LEU A 14 -5.86 -6.68 -6.49
C LEU A 14 -6.06 -6.14 -5.08
N LYS A 15 -7.11 -6.60 -4.41
CA LYS A 15 -7.32 -6.39 -2.97
C LYS A 15 -6.83 -7.63 -2.22
N ILE A 16 -6.06 -7.39 -1.16
CA ILE A 16 -5.67 -8.40 -0.18
C ILE A 16 -6.32 -8.00 1.14
N GLU A 17 -7.23 -8.82 1.63
CA GLU A 17 -7.85 -8.65 2.94
C GLU A 17 -7.18 -9.57 3.96
N ILE A 18 -6.65 -9.00 5.03
CA ILE A 18 -5.97 -9.72 6.09
C ILE A 18 -6.85 -9.76 7.33
N LEU A 19 -7.28 -10.97 7.68
CA LEU A 19 -8.13 -11.22 8.83
C LEU A 19 -7.29 -11.59 10.06
N ALA A 20 -7.46 -10.84 11.15
CA ALA A 20 -6.92 -11.24 12.44
C ALA A 20 -7.58 -12.54 12.92
N THR A 21 -6.85 -13.33 13.71
CA THR A 21 -7.31 -14.64 14.21
C THR A 21 -8.61 -14.54 15.04
N SER A 22 -8.89 -13.39 15.65
CA SER A 22 -10.14 -13.11 16.37
C SER A 22 -11.32 -12.69 15.48
N LYS A 23 -11.12 -12.45 14.16
CA LYS A 23 -12.10 -11.87 13.21
C LYS A 23 -12.72 -10.52 13.63
N GLU A 24 -12.25 -9.91 14.70
CA GLU A 24 -12.72 -8.61 15.20
C GLU A 24 -11.99 -7.43 14.56
N SER A 25 -10.85 -7.67 13.93
CA SER A 25 -10.11 -6.68 13.14
C SER A 25 -9.66 -7.27 11.81
N SER A 26 -9.80 -6.47 10.76
CA SER A 26 -9.24 -6.73 9.44
C SER A 26 -8.56 -5.47 8.93
N TRP A 27 -7.57 -5.67 8.08
CA TRP A 27 -6.91 -4.59 7.34
C TRP A 27 -6.70 -5.05 5.92
N GLN A 28 -6.47 -4.10 5.02
CA GLN A 28 -6.49 -4.40 3.59
C GLN A 28 -5.41 -3.64 2.84
N ALA A 29 -4.90 -4.28 1.79
CA ALA A 29 -3.99 -3.67 0.83
C ALA A 29 -4.63 -3.69 -0.55
N TYR A 30 -4.61 -2.55 -1.23
CA TYR A 30 -5.03 -2.37 -2.61
C TYR A 30 -3.80 -2.19 -3.48
N VAL A 31 -3.64 -3.05 -4.47
CA VAL A 31 -2.47 -3.07 -5.33
C VAL A 31 -2.85 -2.66 -6.74
N PHE A 32 -2.19 -1.61 -7.23
CA PHE A 32 -2.39 -0.94 -8.51
C PHE A 32 -1.17 -1.12 -9.40
N ASP A 33 -1.34 -1.62 -10.61
CA ASP A 33 -0.26 -1.81 -11.59
C ASP A 33 -0.31 -0.73 -12.68
N ASP A 34 0.82 -0.10 -13.00
CA ASP A 34 0.88 0.98 -14.00
C ASP A 34 0.81 0.51 -15.44
N ASN A 35 0.95 -0.79 -15.67
CA ASN A 35 0.63 -1.40 -16.94
C ASN A 35 -0.89 -1.56 -17.15
N TRP A 36 -1.71 -1.37 -16.12
CA TRP A 36 -3.15 -1.28 -16.31
C TRP A 36 -3.50 0.08 -16.91
N ASN A 37 -4.36 0.04 -17.93
CA ASN A 37 -4.60 1.17 -18.82
C ASN A 37 -5.04 2.46 -18.11
N ASP A 38 -5.52 2.39 -16.87
CA ASP A 38 -5.88 3.57 -16.08
C ASP A 38 -5.91 3.32 -14.55
N ILE A 39 -4.74 3.35 -13.88
CA ILE A 39 -4.67 3.24 -12.41
C ILE A 39 -5.58 4.27 -11.71
N LEU A 40 -5.63 5.51 -12.20
CA LEU A 40 -6.33 6.58 -11.50
C LEU A 40 -7.84 6.35 -11.54
N SER A 41 -8.37 5.86 -12.67
CA SER A 41 -9.74 5.37 -12.76
C SER A 41 -9.99 4.19 -11.82
N SER A 42 -9.10 3.19 -11.80
CA SER A 42 -9.18 2.05 -10.87
C SER A 42 -9.27 2.52 -9.41
N ALA A 43 -8.36 3.40 -9.01
CA ALA A 43 -8.31 3.96 -7.66
C ALA A 43 -9.58 4.77 -7.33
N SER A 44 -10.04 5.62 -8.26
CA SER A 44 -11.21 6.48 -8.07
C SER A 44 -12.50 5.70 -7.87
N SER A 45 -12.61 4.52 -8.48
CA SER A 45 -13.78 3.64 -8.32
C SER A 45 -13.89 3.03 -6.92
N ILE A 46 -12.78 3.01 -6.18
CA ILE A 46 -12.70 2.53 -4.80
C ILE A 46 -12.83 3.72 -3.84
N SER A 47 -12.03 4.76 -4.04
CA SER A 47 -11.98 5.95 -3.19
C SER A 47 -11.27 7.10 -3.91
N GLU A 48 -11.86 8.30 -3.90
CA GLU A 48 -11.19 9.51 -4.41
C GLU A 48 -9.86 9.78 -3.68
N ARG A 49 -9.75 9.38 -2.41
CA ARG A 49 -8.52 9.52 -1.62
C ARG A 49 -7.35 8.74 -2.21
N PHE A 50 -7.62 7.56 -2.77
CA PHE A 50 -6.58 6.73 -3.37
C PHE A 50 -6.02 7.37 -4.64
N THR A 51 -6.88 8.01 -5.44
CA THR A 51 -6.45 8.77 -6.61
C THR A 51 -5.47 9.86 -6.19
N GLU A 52 -5.84 10.68 -5.20
CA GLU A 52 -5.01 11.78 -4.71
C GLU A 52 -3.67 11.27 -4.12
N THR A 53 -3.71 10.17 -3.36
CA THR A 53 -2.51 9.54 -2.77
C THR A 53 -1.57 9.01 -3.84
N ILE A 54 -2.10 8.38 -4.90
CA ILE A 54 -1.30 7.87 -6.04
C ILE A 54 -0.73 9.03 -6.87
N GLU A 55 -1.53 10.06 -7.15
CA GLU A 55 -1.07 11.25 -7.87
C GLU A 55 0.07 11.92 -7.11
N PHE A 56 -0.10 12.15 -5.81
CA PHE A 56 0.95 12.71 -4.97
C PHE A 56 2.22 11.84 -5.00
N ALA A 57 2.08 10.53 -4.85
CA ALA A 57 3.22 9.61 -4.88
C ALA A 57 4.00 9.68 -6.21
N LYS A 58 3.28 9.73 -7.34
CA LYS A 58 3.86 9.82 -8.68
C LYS A 58 4.50 11.16 -8.97
N GLU A 59 3.86 12.26 -8.55
CA GLU A 59 4.31 13.61 -8.87
C GLU A 59 5.43 14.09 -7.94
N ALA A 60 5.30 13.84 -6.62
CA ALA A 60 6.25 14.32 -5.63
C ALA A 60 7.52 13.47 -5.55
N PHE A 61 7.40 12.14 -5.70
CA PHE A 61 8.53 11.20 -5.54
C PHE A 61 8.95 10.51 -6.83
N GLY A 62 8.25 10.75 -7.94
CA GLY A 62 8.56 10.11 -9.22
C GLY A 62 8.35 8.59 -9.22
N ILE A 63 7.57 8.05 -8.28
CA ILE A 63 7.36 6.59 -8.17
C ILE A 63 6.62 6.10 -9.41
N ARG A 64 7.17 5.06 -10.04
CA ARG A 64 6.59 4.32 -11.18
C ARG A 64 6.42 2.86 -10.78
N GLY A 65 5.67 2.09 -11.57
CA GLY A 65 5.43 0.68 -11.30
C GLY A 65 4.20 0.42 -10.42
N ARG A 66 4.22 -0.76 -9.79
CA ARG A 66 3.11 -1.26 -8.98
C ARG A 66 3.09 -0.57 -7.62
N LEU A 67 1.98 0.04 -7.26
CA LEU A 67 1.76 0.78 -6.02
C LEU A 67 0.79 0.02 -5.13
N SER A 68 1.04 0.00 -3.83
CA SER A 68 0.10 -0.54 -2.85
C SER A 68 -0.36 0.54 -1.89
N ILE A 69 -1.68 0.61 -1.63
CA ILE A 69 -2.25 1.43 -0.56
C ILE A 69 -2.81 0.51 0.51
N VAL A 70 -2.48 0.77 1.77
CA VAL A 70 -2.88 -0.03 2.92
C VAL A 70 -3.77 0.81 3.83
N GLU A 71 -4.92 0.25 4.15
CA GLU A 71 -5.92 0.83 5.05
C GLU A 71 -6.10 -0.03 6.29
N ASP A 72 -6.52 0.61 7.39
CA ASP A 72 -6.88 -0.01 8.66
C ASP A 72 -5.77 -0.87 9.30
N LEU A 73 -4.50 -0.65 8.91
CA LEU A 73 -3.35 -1.33 9.49
C LEU A 73 -3.40 -1.21 11.02
N PRO A 74 -3.29 -2.31 11.79
CA PRO A 74 -3.41 -2.25 13.23
C PRO A 74 -2.22 -1.51 13.84
N LEU A 75 -2.53 -0.53 14.69
CA LEU A 75 -1.55 0.41 15.26
C LEU A 75 -1.10 0.03 16.68
N ASP A 76 -1.48 -1.15 17.15
CA ASP A 76 -1.24 -1.63 18.50
C ASP A 76 -0.04 -2.59 18.56
N ASN A 77 -0.01 -3.46 19.58
CA ASN A 77 1.04 -4.46 19.76
C ASN A 77 1.19 -5.44 18.59
N SER A 78 0.22 -5.49 17.67
CA SER A 78 0.25 -6.33 16.47
C SER A 78 0.86 -5.65 15.24
N LEU A 79 1.24 -4.37 15.31
CA LEU A 79 1.80 -3.62 14.16
C LEU A 79 2.98 -4.35 13.52
N LYS A 80 3.91 -4.88 14.33
CA LYS A 80 5.07 -5.61 13.80
C LYS A 80 4.65 -6.84 12.99
N GLU A 81 3.74 -7.64 13.52
CA GLU A 81 3.23 -8.84 12.85
C GLU A 81 2.48 -8.46 11.57
N ALA A 82 1.66 -7.40 11.62
CA ALA A 82 0.95 -6.89 10.45
C ALA A 82 1.92 -6.42 9.35
N LEU A 83 2.98 -5.70 9.71
CA LEU A 83 4.02 -5.29 8.76
C LEU A 83 4.76 -6.47 8.16
N GLU A 84 5.14 -7.48 8.96
CA GLU A 84 5.80 -8.69 8.45
C GLU A 84 4.93 -9.42 7.42
N ILE A 85 3.62 -9.55 7.69
CA ILE A 85 2.65 -10.16 6.78
C ILE A 85 2.44 -9.30 5.53
N MET A 86 2.30 -7.99 5.71
CA MET A 86 2.14 -7.02 4.61
C MET A 86 3.33 -7.09 3.66
N LEU A 87 4.55 -6.99 4.19
CA LEU A 87 5.76 -7.06 3.39
C LEU A 87 5.88 -8.42 2.71
N PHE A 88 5.58 -9.53 3.41
CA PHE A 88 5.56 -10.84 2.78
C PHE A 88 4.63 -10.89 1.56
N HIS A 89 3.40 -10.42 1.67
CA HIS A 89 2.45 -10.47 0.55
C HIS A 89 2.77 -9.47 -0.56
N LEU A 90 3.14 -8.24 -0.23
CA LEU A 90 3.37 -7.18 -1.22
C LEU A 90 4.72 -7.31 -1.92
N GLN A 91 5.74 -7.81 -1.23
CA GLN A 91 7.06 -8.08 -1.82
C GLN A 91 7.07 -9.40 -2.58
N ALA A 92 6.67 -10.50 -1.95
CA ALA A 92 6.92 -11.83 -2.49
C ALA A 92 6.01 -12.18 -3.67
N LEU A 93 4.81 -11.60 -3.73
CA LEU A 93 3.84 -11.92 -4.78
C LEU A 93 3.72 -10.82 -5.83
N LEU A 94 3.99 -9.57 -5.46
CA LEU A 94 3.52 -8.42 -6.22
C LEU A 94 4.60 -7.36 -6.46
N PHE A 95 5.86 -7.53 -6.08
CA PHE A 95 6.95 -6.60 -6.48
C PHE A 95 6.55 -5.10 -6.43
N SER A 96 5.86 -4.67 -5.37
CA SER A 96 5.38 -3.29 -5.31
C SER A 96 6.55 -2.33 -5.17
N SER A 97 6.58 -1.29 -5.99
CA SER A 97 7.62 -0.26 -6.00
C SER A 97 7.46 0.71 -4.82
N ALA A 98 6.23 0.88 -4.33
CA ALA A 98 5.98 1.57 -3.07
C ALA A 98 4.73 1.04 -2.34
N ILE A 99 4.76 1.21 -1.02
CA ILE A 99 3.66 0.92 -0.10
C ILE A 99 3.30 2.22 0.62
N LEU A 100 2.04 2.62 0.50
CA LEU A 100 1.46 3.81 1.11
C LEU A 100 0.51 3.36 2.21
N VAL A 101 0.65 3.92 3.41
CA VAL A 101 -0.25 3.62 4.55
C VAL A 101 -1.00 4.90 4.92
N GLU A 102 -2.32 4.88 4.77
CA GLU A 102 -3.21 6.01 5.09
C GLU A 102 -3.64 5.99 6.56
N ASN A 103 -2.70 6.02 7.51
CA ASN A 103 -3.00 6.13 8.94
C ASN A 103 -1.91 6.93 9.65
N ASP A 104 -2.29 7.77 10.63
CA ASP A 104 -1.29 8.50 11.43
C ASP A 104 -0.65 7.56 12.46
N CYS A 105 0.49 6.99 12.11
CA CYS A 105 1.24 6.07 12.97
C CYS A 105 2.74 6.35 12.94
N GLU A 106 3.23 7.18 13.86
CA GLU A 106 4.66 7.50 14.00
C GLU A 106 5.54 6.25 14.23
N ALA A 107 4.95 5.15 14.72
CA ALA A 107 5.68 3.90 14.90
C ALA A 107 6.17 3.31 13.56
N LEU A 108 5.55 3.65 12.42
CA LEU A 108 5.97 3.22 11.08
C LEU A 108 7.35 3.77 10.71
N GLU A 109 7.76 4.94 11.21
CA GLU A 109 9.08 5.51 10.94
C GLU A 109 10.21 4.61 11.43
N ARG A 110 9.97 3.83 12.50
CA ARG A 110 10.93 2.85 13.02
C ARG A 110 11.15 1.66 12.08
N TYR A 111 10.25 1.46 11.13
CA TYR A 111 10.28 0.41 10.12
C TYR A 111 10.65 0.93 8.73
N GLY A 112 11.23 2.14 8.65
CA GLY A 112 11.75 2.71 7.41
C GLY A 112 10.73 3.50 6.57
N PHE A 113 9.49 3.64 7.05
CA PHE A 113 8.51 4.50 6.37
C PHE A 113 8.88 5.97 6.56
N THR A 114 8.73 6.76 5.51
CA THR A 114 8.84 8.22 5.57
C THR A 114 7.46 8.82 5.77
N LYS A 115 7.30 9.71 6.76
CA LYS A 115 6.07 10.45 6.99
C LYS A 115 5.94 11.58 5.98
N GLU A 116 4.80 11.65 5.32
CA GLU A 116 4.51 12.65 4.30
C GLU A 116 3.15 13.29 4.54
N ILE A 117 3.02 14.54 4.11
CA ILE A 117 1.80 15.33 4.29
C ILE A 117 1.38 15.88 2.94
N THR A 118 0.17 15.53 2.49
CA THR A 118 -0.38 16.06 1.24
C THR A 118 -0.63 17.57 1.35
N ALA A 119 -0.83 18.25 0.22
CA ALA A 119 -1.16 19.67 0.19
C ALA A 119 -2.44 20.02 1.01
N GLU A 120 -3.31 19.05 1.23
CA GLU A 120 -4.55 19.17 1.98
C GLU A 120 -4.39 18.88 3.48
N GLY A 121 -3.18 18.54 3.93
CA GLY A 121 -2.87 18.27 5.33
C GLY A 121 -3.12 16.82 5.77
N ARG A 122 -3.33 15.88 4.83
CA ARG A 122 -3.48 14.46 5.16
C ARG A 122 -2.11 13.82 5.34
N THR A 123 -1.94 13.07 6.42
CA THR A 123 -0.70 12.33 6.70
C THR A 123 -0.79 10.94 6.10
N PHE A 124 0.27 10.53 5.42
CA PHE A 124 0.46 9.14 5.01
C PHE A 124 1.91 8.74 5.23
N TYR A 125 2.15 7.44 5.30
CA TYR A 125 3.49 6.88 5.47
C TYR A 125 3.87 6.13 4.21
N LEU A 126 5.02 6.47 3.66
CA LEU A 126 5.52 5.95 2.40
C LEU A 126 6.75 5.08 2.64
N LEU A 127 6.70 3.85 2.15
CA LEU A 127 7.86 2.99 2.02
C LEU A 127 8.11 2.78 0.53
N VAL A 128 9.31 3.13 0.05
CA VAL A 128 9.73 2.97 -1.35
C VAL A 128 10.80 1.88 -1.40
N SER A 129 10.78 1.05 -2.45
CA SER A 129 11.86 0.09 -2.67
C SER A 129 13.05 0.80 -3.32
N ASP A 130 14.26 0.49 -2.84
CA ASP A 130 15.52 1.06 -3.37
C ASP A 130 15.86 0.62 -4.81
N GLU A 131 15.14 -0.38 -5.36
CA GLU A 131 15.43 -0.98 -6.66
C GLU A 131 14.54 -0.36 -7.75
N ALA A 132 14.86 0.87 -8.17
CA ALA A 132 14.18 1.60 -9.26
C ALA A 132 14.63 1.19 -10.68
N GLU A 133 15.52 0.20 -10.82
CA GLU A 133 16.05 -0.22 -12.12
C GLU A 133 15.98 -1.75 -12.28
N GLN A 134 14.86 -2.21 -12.87
CA GLN A 134 14.62 -3.55 -13.43
C GLN A 134 14.25 -4.68 -12.44
N ASP A 135 12.93 -4.92 -12.35
CA ASP A 135 12.29 -6.22 -12.07
C ASP A 135 12.62 -6.96 -10.77
N SER A 136 12.90 -6.25 -9.68
CA SER A 136 12.85 -6.79 -8.32
C SER A 136 12.70 -5.64 -7.35
N CYS A 137 11.81 -5.73 -6.36
CA CYS A 137 11.67 -4.74 -5.31
C CYS A 137 11.80 -5.45 -3.96
N ARG A 138 13.00 -5.43 -3.37
CA ARG A 138 13.18 -5.74 -1.94
C ARG A 138 13.06 -4.45 -1.13
N PHE A 139 12.26 -4.48 -0.07
CA PHE A 139 12.38 -3.48 1.00
C PHE A 139 13.23 -4.15 2.08
N LEU A 140 14.45 -3.65 2.26
CA LEU A 140 15.42 -4.17 3.24
C LEU A 140 15.10 -3.67 4.65
#